data_AF-A0A2E7WFK5-F1
#
_entry.id   AF-A0A2E7WFK5-F1
#
_cell.length_a   1.000
_cell.length_b   1.000
_cell.length_c   1.000
_cell.angle_alpha   90.00
_cell.angle_beta   90.00
_cell.angle_gamma   90.00
#
_symmetry.space_group_name_H-M   'P 1'
#
loop_
_entity.id
_entity.type
_entity.pdbx_description
1 polymer ?
#
loop_
_entity_poly.entity_id
_entity_poly.type
_entity_poly.pdbx_seq_one_letter_code
_entity_poly.pdbx_strand_id
1 'polypeptide(L)'
;MCGVIIPRFVLHLDVEITTNALTLWGIFGRRKEIHDMIMELHDQGYLDKDIAEILNDRNILTPRNRVWFGKNVWAARDYIRKRQERETQTSWKITRVFCEF
;
A
#
# COMPACT_ATOMS: atom_id res chain seq x y z
N MET A 1 34.72 -27.13 -28.41
CA MET A 1 33.92 -26.14 -27.66
C MET A 1 32.92 -26.90 -26.81
N CYS A 2 33.14 -27.00 -25.49
CA CYS A 2 32.14 -27.59 -24.59
C CYS A 2 31.04 -26.55 -24.36
N GLY A 3 29.81 -26.87 -24.74
CA GLY A 3 28.64 -26.04 -24.44
C GLY A 3 28.32 -26.11 -22.95
N VAL A 4 28.19 -24.94 -22.32
CA VAL A 4 27.69 -24.85 -20.94
C VAL A 4 26.20 -25.18 -20.97
N ILE A 5 25.81 -26.31 -20.38
CA ILE A 5 24.41 -26.60 -20.09
C ILE A 5 24.04 -25.80 -18.83
N ILE A 6 23.16 -24.82 -18.97
CA ILE A 6 22.57 -24.13 -17.82
C ILE A 6 21.29 -24.91 -17.45
N PRO A 7 21.29 -25.68 -16.36
CA PRO A 7 20.08 -26.38 -15.94
C PRO A 7 18.99 -25.36 -15.60
N ARG A 8 17.76 -25.61 -16.07
CA ARG A 8 16.60 -24.75 -15.82
C ARG A 8 15.85 -25.30 -14.61
N PHE A 9 15.89 -24.56 -13.52
CA PHE A 9 15.12 -24.88 -12.32
C PHE A 9 13.83 -24.07 -12.30
N VAL A 10 12.68 -24.73 -12.14
CA VAL A 10 11.37 -24.06 -11.99
C VAL A 10 10.76 -24.44 -10.63
N LEU A 11 10.50 -23.43 -9.80
CA LEU A 11 9.80 -23.58 -8.53
C LEU A 11 8.33 -23.26 -8.73
N HIS A 12 7.46 -24.19 -8.33
CA HIS A 12 6.01 -24.03 -8.34
C HIS A 12 5.49 -23.91 -6.91
N LEU A 13 4.60 -22.94 -6.70
CA LEU A 13 4.00 -22.62 -5.40
C LEU A 13 2.51 -22.40 -5.59
N ASP A 14 1.70 -23.20 -4.90
CA ASP A 14 0.28 -22.89 -4.73
C ASP A 14 0.13 -22.15 -3.41
N VAL A 15 -0.45 -20.96 -3.45
CA VAL A 15 -0.68 -20.10 -2.28
C VAL A 15 -2.16 -19.83 -2.16
N GLU A 16 -2.74 -20.22 -1.03
CA GLU A 16 -4.11 -19.88 -0.68
C GLU A 16 -4.11 -18.64 0.21
N ILE A 17 -4.93 -17.66 -0.14
CA ILE A 17 -5.01 -16.37 0.53
C ILE A 17 -6.46 -16.11 0.92
N THR A 18 -6.68 -15.86 2.21
CA THR A 18 -7.98 -15.44 2.73
C THR A 18 -7.86 -13.99 3.15
N THR A 19 -8.66 -13.10 2.56
CA THR A 19 -8.60 -11.66 2.86
C THR A 19 -9.96 -10.99 2.75
N ASN A 20 -10.18 -9.99 3.59
CA ASN A 20 -11.28 -9.04 3.47
C ASN A 20 -10.91 -7.82 2.60
N ALA A 21 -9.69 -7.77 2.06
CA ALA A 21 -9.25 -6.74 1.13
C ALA A 21 -9.77 -7.03 -0.29
N LEU A 22 -10.81 -6.31 -0.71
CA LEU A 22 -11.43 -6.44 -2.03
C LEU A 22 -10.59 -5.92 -3.21
N THR A 23 -9.41 -5.31 -2.98
CA THR A 23 -8.59 -4.71 -4.04
C THR A 23 -7.09 -4.68 -3.71
N LEU A 24 -6.28 -4.78 -4.78
CA LEU A 24 -4.83 -4.52 -4.94
C LEU A 24 -3.96 -4.66 -3.68
N TRP A 25 -2.94 -5.51 -3.77
CA TRP A 25 -1.94 -5.83 -2.74
C TRP A 25 -1.23 -4.64 -2.07
N GLY A 26 -1.34 -3.42 -2.60
CA GLY A 26 -0.77 -2.23 -1.97
C GLY A 26 -1.22 -0.91 -2.60
N ILE A 27 -0.85 0.19 -1.94
CA ILE A 27 -0.86 1.55 -2.50
C ILE A 27 0.58 1.86 -2.89
N PHE A 28 0.80 2.29 -4.13
CA PHE A 28 2.15 2.49 -4.68
C PHE A 28 2.35 3.91 -5.21
N GLY A 29 3.62 4.28 -5.35
CA GLY A 29 4.07 5.56 -5.91
C GLY A 29 3.56 6.77 -5.13
N ARG A 30 3.31 7.87 -5.85
CA ARG A 30 2.93 9.17 -5.27
C ARG A 30 1.73 9.13 -4.33
N ARG A 31 0.77 8.22 -4.55
CA ARG A 31 -0.37 8.08 -3.64
C ARG A 31 0.07 7.55 -2.28
N LYS A 32 1.03 6.62 -2.25
CA LYS A 32 1.61 6.10 -1.01
C LYS A 32 2.38 7.20 -0.28
N GLU A 33 3.23 7.94 -0.98
CA GLU A 33 4.02 9.03 -0.41
C GLU A 33 3.13 10.09 0.27
N ILE A 34 2.04 10.49 -0.38
CA ILE A 34 1.08 11.45 0.20
C ILE A 34 0.38 10.86 1.43
N HIS A 35 -0.02 9.58 1.38
CA HIS A 35 -0.65 8.91 2.51
C HIS A 35 0.29 8.78 3.71
N ASP A 36 1.54 8.39 3.47
CA ASP A 36 2.57 8.28 4.50
C ASP A 36 2.80 9.65 5.16
N MET A 37 2.91 10.71 4.37
CA MET A 37 3.06 12.09 4.87
C MET A 37 1.87 12.54 5.73
N ILE A 38 0.64 12.22 5.30
CA ILE A 38 -0.57 12.55 6.08
C ILE A 38 -0.55 11.84 7.44
N MET A 39 -0.17 10.56 7.48
CA MET A 39 -0.09 9.80 8.72
C MET A 39 1.03 10.33 9.62
N GLU A 40 2.21 10.59 9.08
CA GLU A 40 3.35 11.12 9.83
C GLU A 40 3.05 12.48 10.48
N LEU A 41 2.44 13.40 9.73
CA LEU A 41 2.02 14.69 10.29
C LEU A 41 0.95 14.50 11.38
N HIS A 42 0.03 13.57 11.20
CA HIS A 42 -0.93 13.30 12.26
C HIS A 42 -0.27 12.71 13.52
N ASP A 43 0.67 11.79 13.36
CA ASP A 43 1.40 11.16 14.47
C ASP A 43 2.28 12.19 15.23
N GLN A 44 2.70 13.25 14.56
CA GLN A 44 3.37 14.41 15.17
C GLN A 44 2.40 15.34 15.94
N GLY A 45 1.09 15.09 15.91
CA GLY A 45 0.08 15.83 16.66
C GLY A 45 -0.62 16.94 15.88
N TYR A 46 -0.36 17.09 14.58
CA TYR A 46 -1.08 18.07 13.76
C TYR A 46 -2.56 17.70 13.61
N LEU A 47 -3.43 18.71 13.64
CA LEU A 47 -4.85 18.53 13.37
C LEU A 47 -5.08 18.41 11.87
N ASP A 48 -6.17 17.77 11.45
CA ASP A 48 -6.48 17.57 10.03
C ASP A 48 -6.53 18.87 9.21
N LYS A 49 -6.92 19.99 9.84
CA LYS A 49 -6.90 21.32 9.21
C LYS A 49 -5.47 21.81 8.95
N ASP A 50 -4.55 21.60 9.89
CA ASP A 50 -3.17 22.05 9.80
C ASP A 50 -2.43 21.21 8.75
N ILE A 51 -2.72 19.90 8.71
CA ILE A 51 -2.22 19.00 7.66
C ILE A 51 -2.70 19.45 6.28
N ALA A 52 -3.98 19.85 6.14
CA ALA A 52 -4.50 20.33 4.87
C ALA A 52 -3.78 21.61 4.41
N GLU A 53 -3.51 22.55 5.32
CA GLU A 53 -2.73 23.76 5.04
C GLU A 53 -1.31 23.41 4.58
N ILE A 54 -0.59 22.56 5.31
CA ILE A 54 0.76 22.11 4.95
C ILE A 54 0.80 21.47 3.55
N LEU A 55 -0.17 20.62 3.21
CA LEU A 55 -0.24 19.99 1.89
C LEU A 55 -0.48 21.02 0.78
N ASN A 56 -1.38 21.98 1.01
CA ASN A 56 -1.71 23.02 0.06
C ASN A 56 -0.54 23.99 -0.15
N ASP A 57 0.14 24.40 0.92
CA ASP A 57 1.33 25.26 0.85
C ASP A 57 2.48 24.62 0.07
N ARG A 58 2.57 23.29 0.13
CA ARG A 58 3.53 22.49 -0.65
C ARG A 58 3.05 22.20 -2.09
N ASN A 59 1.93 22.78 -2.52
CA ASN A 59 1.30 22.53 -3.84
C ASN A 59 0.99 21.04 -4.09
N ILE A 60 0.69 20.28 -3.04
CA ILE A 60 0.29 18.87 -3.15
C ILE A 60 -1.23 18.82 -3.30
N LEU A 61 -1.71 18.50 -4.49
CA LEU A 61 -3.13 18.34 -4.75
C LEU A 61 -3.63 16.95 -4.32
N THR A 62 -4.93 16.88 -4.02
CA THR A 62 -5.65 15.61 -3.88
C THR A 62 -5.53 14.76 -5.17
N PRO A 63 -5.81 13.45 -5.12
CA PRO A 63 -5.79 12.60 -6.32
C PRO A 63 -6.73 13.04 -7.46
N ARG A 64 -7.70 13.93 -7.17
CA ARG A 64 -8.62 14.52 -8.15
C ARG A 64 -8.21 15.94 -8.56
N ASN A 65 -6.94 16.31 -8.32
CA ASN A 65 -6.37 17.63 -8.64
C ASN A 65 -7.14 18.80 -8.00
N ARG A 66 -7.58 18.63 -6.75
CA ARG A 66 -8.19 19.69 -5.93
C ARG A 66 -7.34 19.99 -4.70
N VAL A 67 -7.52 21.16 -4.11
CA VAL A 67 -6.94 21.50 -2.80
C VAL A 67 -7.47 20.58 -1.69
N TRP A 68 -6.66 20.43 -0.64
CA TRP A 68 -7.03 19.70 0.56
C TRP A 68 -7.89 20.55 1.48
N PHE A 69 -8.80 19.87 2.17
CA PHE A 69 -9.57 20.39 3.30
C PHE A 69 -9.42 19.39 4.44
N GLY A 70 -9.55 19.82 5.70
CA GLY A 70 -9.43 18.92 6.85
C GLY A 70 -10.34 17.69 6.77
N LYS A 71 -11.57 17.84 6.28
CA LYS A 71 -12.49 16.70 6.05
C LYS A 71 -11.94 15.66 5.04
N ASN A 72 -11.17 16.10 4.05
CA ASN A 72 -10.56 15.21 3.06
C ASN A 72 -9.31 14.52 3.63
N VAL A 73 -8.55 15.22 4.49
CA VAL A 73 -7.44 14.63 5.23
C VAL A 73 -7.94 13.54 6.16
N TRP A 74 -8.99 13.83 6.95
CA TRP A 74 -9.66 12.85 7.79
C TRP A 74 -10.10 11.61 7.00
N ALA A 75 -10.76 11.83 5.85
CA ALA A 75 -11.22 10.73 4.99
C ALA A 75 -10.06 9.88 4.45
N ALA A 76 -8.93 10.50 4.10
CA ALA A 76 -7.73 9.79 3.67
C ALA A 76 -7.16 8.94 4.80
N ARG A 77 -7.06 9.50 6.02
CA ARG A 77 -6.61 8.78 7.22
C ARG A 77 -7.53 7.61 7.58
N ASP A 78 -8.84 7.82 7.60
CA ASP A 78 -9.81 6.76 7.88
C ASP A 78 -9.71 5.62 6.85
N TYR A 79 -9.51 5.96 5.57
CA TYR A 79 -9.26 4.98 4.52
C TYR A 79 -7.98 4.16 4.77
N ILE A 80 -6.88 4.81 5.16
CA ILE A 80 -5.60 4.14 5.49
C ILE A 80 -5.76 3.23 6.70
N ARG A 81 -6.37 3.71 7.78
CA ARG A 81 -6.63 2.93 9.00
C ARG A 81 -7.46 1.67 8.69
N LYS A 82 -8.60 1.82 8.01
CA LYS A 82 -9.44 0.69 7.60
C LYS A 82 -8.72 -0.29 6.70
N ARG A 83 -7.72 0.17 5.94
CA ARG A 83 -6.89 -0.69 5.10
C ARG A 83 -5.93 -1.51 5.95
N GLN A 84 -5.22 -0.90 6.89
CA GLN A 84 -4.36 -1.60 7.85
C GLN A 84 -5.15 -2.65 8.63
N GLU A 85 -6.38 -2.33 9.04
CA GLU A 85 -7.30 -3.29 9.69
C GLU A 85 -7.66 -4.50 8.81
N ARG A 86 -7.74 -4.33 7.48
CA ARG A 86 -7.97 -5.44 6.56
C ARG A 86 -6.69 -6.25 6.30
N GLU A 87 -5.53 -5.60 6.32
CA GLU A 87 -4.23 -6.26 6.20
C GLU A 87 -3.98 -7.20 7.38
N THR A 88 -4.31 -6.79 8.62
CA THR A 88 -4.19 -7.67 9.80
C THR A 88 -5.17 -8.85 9.79
N GLN A 89 -6.22 -8.80 8.98
CA GLN A 89 -7.18 -9.90 8.78
C GLN A 89 -6.83 -10.77 7.56
N THR A 90 -5.74 -10.49 6.88
CA THR A 90 -5.28 -11.29 5.74
C THR A 90 -4.41 -12.44 6.23
N SER A 91 -4.76 -13.66 5.85
CA SER A 91 -3.95 -14.85 6.10
C SER A 91 -3.57 -15.53 4.79
N TRP A 92 -2.43 -16.21 4.80
CA TRP A 92 -1.97 -16.98 3.65
C TRP A 92 -1.32 -18.28 4.13
N LYS A 93 -1.38 -19.30 3.29
CA LYS A 93 -0.66 -20.56 3.47
C LYS A 93 -0.20 -21.09 2.13
N ILE A 94 0.97 -21.71 2.11
CA ILE A 94 1.45 -22.46 0.96
C ILE A 94 0.77 -23.83 1.03
N THR A 95 0.02 -24.19 0.00
CA THR A 95 -0.71 -25.46 -0.07
C THR A 95 0.08 -26.52 -0.84
N ARG A 96 0.97 -26.10 -1.74
CA ARG A 96 1.81 -27.00 -2.53
C ARG A 96 3.15 -26.35 -2.89
N VAL A 97 4.22 -27.15 -2.85
CA VAL A 97 5.56 -26.79 -3.35
C VAL A 97 6.10 -27.94 -4.16
N PHE A 98 6.61 -27.68 -5.37
CA PHE A 98 7.38 -28.66 -6.12
C PHE A 98 8.35 -27.99 -7.09
N CYS A 99 9.35 -28.74 -7.53
CA CYS A 99 10.39 -28.26 -8.43
C CYS A 99 10.45 -29.13 -9.69
N GLU A 100 10.71 -28.49 -10.83
CA GLU A 100 11.00 -29.14 -12.10
C GLU A 100 12.43 -28.79 -12.53
N PHE A 101 13.15 -29.79 -13.05
CA PHE A 101 14.56 -29.74 -13.47
C PHE A 101 14.69 -29.99 -14.97
#